data_AF-A0A0D7QBP2-F1
#
_entry.id   AF-A0A0D7QBP2-F1
#
_cell.length_a   1.000
_cell.length_b   1.000
_cell.length_c   1.000
_cell.angle_alpha   90.00
_cell.angle_beta   90.00
_cell.angle_gamma   90.00
#
_symmetry.space_group_name_H-M   'P 1'
#
loop_
_entity.id
_entity.type
_entity.pdbx_description
1 polymer ?
#
loop_
_entity_poly.entity_id
_entity_poly.type
_entity_poly.pdbx_seq_one_letter_code
_entity_poly.pdbx_strand_id
1 'polypeptide(L)'
;MLFYVEQPSLYILVLNGKIVKIQKAPRANAINPHAIIVQSLNVTTDPIHVSADDCLCLDGFALTDVMAWLWHTTGLRDEAFNNAFMRLFPNSSDINDITRAVCRVVAGIEHTAPGDAAYFCAKVRNGHPKEFAELREAFKPIG
;
A
#
# COMPACT_ATOMS: atom_id res chain seq x y z
N MET A 1 -5.91 -13.61 -6.47
CA MET A 1 -6.61 -13.79 -5.18
C MET A 1 -7.45 -12.56 -4.90
N LEU A 2 -8.72 -12.74 -4.60
CA LEU A 2 -9.62 -11.63 -4.26
C LEU A 2 -9.76 -11.59 -2.73
N PHE A 3 -9.51 -10.43 -2.15
CA PHE A 3 -9.70 -10.17 -0.73
C PHE A 3 -10.87 -9.23 -0.52
N TYR A 4 -11.66 -9.48 0.51
CA TYR A 4 -12.59 -8.53 1.09
C TYR A 4 -12.07 -8.07 2.44
N VAL A 5 -11.77 -6.79 2.56
CA VAL A 5 -11.27 -6.14 3.78
C VAL A 5 -12.45 -5.50 4.49
N GLU A 6 -12.86 -6.05 5.63
CA GLU A 6 -14.06 -5.60 6.35
C GLU A 6 -13.99 -4.12 6.74
N GLN A 7 -12.85 -3.70 7.26
CA GLN A 7 -12.54 -2.32 7.62
C GLN A 7 -11.37 -1.84 6.74
N PRO A 8 -11.64 -1.13 5.63
CA PRO A 8 -12.73 -0.16 5.42
C PRO A 8 -13.77 -0.56 4.35
N SER A 9 -14.11 -1.84 4.22
CA SER A 9 -15.04 -2.38 3.23
C SER A 9 -14.53 -2.24 1.79
N LEU A 10 -13.39 -2.87 1.51
CA LEU A 10 -12.72 -2.86 0.21
C LEU A 10 -12.60 -4.26 -0.38
N TYR A 11 -12.76 -4.37 -1.70
CA TYR A 11 -12.25 -5.49 -2.47
C TYR A 11 -10.86 -5.15 -3.01
N ILE A 12 -9.91 -6.04 -2.78
CA ILE A 12 -8.55 -5.93 -3.32
C ILE A 12 -8.24 -7.20 -4.11
N LEU A 13 -8.01 -7.03 -5.42
CA LEU A 13 -7.57 -8.11 -6.29
C LEU A 13 -6.05 -8.11 -6.39
N VAL A 14 -5.43 -9.20 -5.96
CA VAL A 14 -3.99 -9.40 -6.01
C VAL A 14 -3.67 -10.49 -7.04
N LEU A 15 -2.78 -10.20 -7.99
CA LEU A 15 -2.26 -11.17 -8.96
C LEU A 15 -0.73 -11.10 -8.96
N ASN A 16 -0.07 -12.26 -8.92
CA ASN A 16 1.39 -12.37 -8.92
C ASN A 16 2.08 -11.46 -7.88
N GLY A 17 1.52 -11.41 -6.67
CA GLY A 17 2.06 -10.60 -5.56
C GLY A 17 1.85 -9.09 -5.69
N LYS A 18 1.00 -8.63 -6.63
CA LYS A 18 0.73 -7.20 -6.87
C LYS A 18 -0.75 -6.90 -6.82
N ILE A 19 -1.12 -5.70 -6.35
CA ILE A 19 -2.48 -5.20 -6.47
C ILE A 19 -2.74 -4.86 -7.94
N VAL A 20 -3.84 -5.37 -8.50
CA VAL A 20 -4.28 -5.03 -9.86
C VAL A 20 -5.59 -4.26 -9.87
N LYS A 21 -6.36 -4.31 -8.79
CA LYS A 21 -7.62 -3.56 -8.64
C LYS A 21 -7.98 -3.37 -7.18
N ILE A 22 -8.40 -2.16 -6.83
CA ILE A 22 -9.04 -1.82 -5.56
C ILE A 22 -10.43 -1.27 -5.87
N GLN A 23 -11.46 -1.73 -5.15
CA GLN A 23 -12.83 -1.29 -5.32
C GLN A 23 -13.52 -1.17 -3.96
N LYS A 24 -14.31 -0.11 -3.75
CA LYS A 24 -15.21 -0.07 -2.58
C LYS A 24 -16.25 -1.18 -2.69
N ALA A 25 -16.43 -1.95 -1.62
CA ALA A 25 -17.50 -2.92 -1.58
C ALA A 25 -18.86 -2.21 -1.63
N PRO A 26 -19.85 -2.74 -2.37
CA PRO A 26 -21.20 -2.20 -2.37
C PRO A 26 -21.80 -2.31 -0.95
N ARG A 27 -22.67 -1.37 -0.60
CA ARG A 27 -23.32 -1.25 0.72
C ARG A 27 -24.24 -2.44 1.12
N ALA A 28 -24.31 -3.51 0.33
CA ALA A 28 -25.29 -4.58 0.52
C ALA A 28 -24.60 -5.96 0.67
N ASN A 29 -25.20 -6.78 1.55
CA ASN A 29 -24.77 -8.03 2.19
C ASN A 29 -24.23 -9.18 1.32
N ALA A 30 -23.95 -8.96 0.03
CA ALA A 30 -23.37 -9.96 -0.85
C ALA A 30 -21.85 -9.77 -0.92
N ILE A 31 -21.15 -10.21 0.14
CA ILE A 31 -19.71 -10.45 0.02
C ILE A 31 -19.53 -11.56 -1.02
N ASN A 32 -18.59 -11.38 -1.97
CA ASN A 32 -18.31 -12.39 -2.97
C ASN A 32 -17.88 -13.69 -2.25
N PRO A 33 -18.55 -14.83 -2.47
CA PRO A 33 -18.27 -16.07 -1.74
C PRO A 33 -16.88 -16.65 -2.01
N HIS A 34 -16.20 -16.16 -3.05
CA HIS A 34 -14.83 -16.55 -3.39
C HIS A 34 -13.78 -15.55 -2.88
N ALA A 35 -14.19 -14.49 -2.18
CA ALA A 35 -13.26 -13.56 -1.56
C ALA A 35 -12.75 -14.14 -0.23
N ILE A 36 -11.44 -14.00 0.00
CA ILE A 36 -10.85 -14.23 1.32
C ILE A 36 -11.19 -13.02 2.18
N ILE A 37 -11.86 -13.26 3.29
CA ILE A 37 -12.27 -12.21 4.22
C ILE A 37 -11.12 -11.95 5.19
N VAL A 38 -10.75 -10.68 5.34
CA VAL A 38 -9.75 -10.18 6.28
C VAL A 38 -10.34 -8.99 7.02
N GLN A 39 -9.94 -8.79 8.26
CA GLN A 39 -10.50 -7.74 9.11
C GLN A 39 -10.04 -6.35 8.69
N SER A 40 -8.75 -6.18 8.47
CA SER A 40 -8.14 -4.87 8.22
C SER A 40 -6.91 -4.95 7.31
N LEU A 41 -6.40 -3.79 6.89
CA LEU A 41 -5.10 -3.69 6.24
C LEU A 41 -3.99 -3.52 7.26
N ASN A 42 -2.85 -4.13 6.96
CA ASN A 42 -1.58 -3.85 7.62
C ASN A 42 -0.50 -3.57 6.56
N VAL A 43 0.62 -3.01 6.97
CA VAL A 43 1.81 -2.82 6.12
C VAL A 43 2.98 -3.51 6.77
N THR A 44 3.76 -4.21 5.95
CA THR A 44 4.96 -4.92 6.39
C THR A 44 6.07 -4.78 5.35
N THR A 45 7.28 -5.19 5.71
CA THR A 45 8.40 -5.25 4.76
C THR A 45 8.41 -6.53 3.91
N ASP A 46 7.49 -7.46 4.16
CA ASP A 46 7.39 -8.74 3.47
C ASP A 46 6.39 -8.68 2.31
N PRO A 47 6.45 -9.63 1.34
CA PRO A 47 5.47 -9.70 0.26
C PRO A 47 4.03 -9.80 0.76
N ILE A 48 3.08 -9.41 -0.09
CA ILE A 48 1.65 -9.42 0.25
C ILE A 48 1.22 -10.80 0.80
N HIS A 49 0.67 -10.81 2.01
CA HIS A 49 0.20 -12.02 2.70
C HIS A 49 -0.95 -11.72 3.67
N VAL A 50 -1.58 -12.77 4.21
CA VAL A 50 -2.54 -12.65 5.31
C VAL A 50 -1.83 -13.03 6.61
N SER A 51 -1.90 -12.17 7.63
CA SER A 51 -1.31 -12.45 8.96
C SER A 51 -2.17 -13.42 9.76
N ALA A 52 -1.64 -13.89 10.89
CA ALA A 52 -2.40 -14.70 11.85
C ALA A 52 -3.56 -13.93 12.51
N ASP A 53 -3.52 -12.59 12.49
CA ASP A 53 -4.55 -11.69 13.03
C ASP A 53 -5.56 -11.26 11.95
N ASP A 54 -5.73 -12.08 10.91
CA ASP A 54 -6.64 -11.83 9.77
C ASP A 54 -6.46 -10.45 9.12
N CYS A 55 -5.23 -9.94 9.04
CA CYS A 55 -4.92 -8.70 8.33
C CYS A 55 -4.33 -9.00 6.95
N LEU A 56 -4.75 -8.25 5.93
CA LEU A 56 -4.03 -8.24 4.65
C LEU A 56 -2.82 -7.33 4.77
N CYS A 57 -1.65 -7.93 4.91
CA CYS A 57 -0.36 -7.26 4.97
C CYS A 57 0.06 -6.86 3.56
N LEU A 58 0.23 -5.55 3.34
CA LEU A 58 0.69 -4.97 2.09
C LEU A 58 2.17 -4.63 2.17
N ASP A 59 2.88 -4.81 1.05
CA ASP A 59 4.26 -4.36 0.92
C ASP A 59 4.34 -2.88 0.51
N GLY A 60 5.56 -2.34 0.44
CA GLY A 60 5.77 -0.95 0.07
C GLY A 60 5.30 -0.58 -1.34
N PHE A 61 5.32 -1.51 -2.30
CA PHE A 61 4.85 -1.22 -3.65
C PHE A 61 3.31 -1.14 -3.69
N ALA A 62 2.63 -2.07 -3.03
CA ALA A 62 1.19 -2.06 -2.86
C ALA A 62 0.67 -0.77 -2.20
N LEU A 63 1.47 -0.11 -1.35
CA LEU A 63 1.09 1.21 -0.82
C LEU A 63 0.95 2.27 -1.91
N THR A 64 1.77 2.22 -2.96
CA THR A 64 1.65 3.17 -4.09
C THR A 64 0.31 3.00 -4.79
N ASP A 65 -0.16 1.77 -4.97
CA ASP A 65 -1.48 1.47 -5.53
C ASP A 65 -2.62 1.95 -4.63
N VAL A 66 -2.52 1.76 -3.32
CA VAL A 66 -3.52 2.24 -2.35
C VAL A 66 -3.56 3.76 -2.32
N MET A 67 -2.41 4.44 -2.34
CA MET A 67 -2.33 5.89 -2.41
C MET A 67 -2.97 6.43 -3.69
N ALA A 68 -2.61 5.85 -4.85
CA ALA A 68 -3.17 6.23 -6.14
C ALA A 68 -4.70 6.02 -6.16
N TRP A 69 -5.18 4.86 -5.71
CA TRP A 69 -6.61 4.57 -5.62
C TRP A 69 -7.34 5.58 -4.72
N LEU A 70 -6.81 5.88 -3.54
CA LEU A 70 -7.43 6.81 -2.60
C LEU A 70 -7.50 8.22 -3.21
N TRP A 71 -6.42 8.66 -3.86
CA TRP A 71 -6.31 9.95 -4.51
C TRP A 71 -7.36 10.11 -5.62
N HIS A 72 -7.49 9.10 -6.48
CA HIS A 72 -8.45 9.10 -7.59
C HIS A 72 -9.90 8.97 -7.12
N THR A 73 -10.16 8.19 -6.07
CA THR A 73 -11.52 7.91 -5.61
C THR A 73 -12.11 9.05 -4.79
N THR A 74 -11.28 9.77 -4.02
CA THR A 74 -11.75 10.77 -3.06
C THR A 74 -11.47 12.20 -3.48
N GLY A 75 -10.46 12.43 -4.34
CA GLY A 75 -10.01 13.78 -4.68
C GLY A 75 -9.36 14.54 -3.52
N LEU A 76 -9.11 13.88 -2.38
CA LEU A 76 -8.48 14.50 -1.21
C LEU A 76 -7.03 14.92 -1.52
N ARG A 77 -6.53 15.92 -0.79
CA ARG A 77 -5.20 16.50 -0.91
C ARG A 77 -4.56 16.68 0.46
N ASP A 78 -3.23 16.81 0.46
CA ASP A 78 -2.41 17.21 1.62
C ASP A 78 -2.73 16.43 2.91
N GLU A 79 -2.99 17.15 4.01
CA GLU A 79 -3.25 16.57 5.32
C GLU A 79 -4.50 15.69 5.33
N ALA A 80 -5.56 16.09 4.61
CA ALA A 80 -6.79 15.30 4.53
C ALA A 80 -6.57 13.97 3.81
N PHE A 81 -5.73 13.96 2.77
CA PHE A 81 -5.31 12.74 2.09
C PHE A 81 -4.50 11.85 3.04
N ASN A 82 -3.49 12.41 3.72
CA ASN A 82 -2.66 11.65 4.64
C ASN A 82 -3.50 11.03 5.78
N ASN A 83 -4.39 11.81 6.40
CA ASN A 83 -5.28 11.33 7.44
C ASN A 83 -6.22 10.23 6.94
N ALA A 84 -6.76 10.35 5.73
CA ALA A 84 -7.59 9.31 5.12
C ALA A 84 -6.79 8.03 4.82
N PHE A 85 -5.56 8.17 4.33
CA PHE A 85 -4.66 7.05 4.04
C PHE A 85 -4.28 6.30 5.31
N MET A 86 -3.83 7.00 6.35
CA MET A 86 -3.43 6.39 7.62
C MET A 86 -4.59 5.66 8.30
N ARG A 87 -5.83 6.16 8.16
CA ARG A 87 -7.05 5.48 8.67
C ARG A 87 -7.34 4.14 7.99
N LEU A 88 -6.77 3.86 6.82
CA LEU A 88 -6.90 2.55 6.18
C LEU A 88 -6.10 1.46 6.91
N PHE A 89 -5.09 1.85 7.71
CA PHE A 89 -4.14 0.95 8.37
C PHE A 89 -4.14 1.13 9.90
N PRO A 90 -5.27 0.89 10.59
CA PRO A 90 -5.43 1.24 12.01
C PRO A 90 -4.46 0.52 12.95
N ASN A 91 -3.97 -0.66 12.56
CA ASN A 91 -3.15 -1.53 13.40
C ASN A 91 -1.70 -1.66 12.92
N SER A 92 -1.28 -0.85 11.94
CA SER A 92 0.07 -0.97 11.38
C SER A 92 1.06 -0.15 12.21
N SER A 93 2.04 -0.82 12.82
CA SER A 93 3.12 -0.17 13.56
C SER A 93 4.09 0.57 12.63
N ASP A 94 4.35 -0.01 11.46
CA ASP A 94 5.46 0.38 10.59
C ASP A 94 5.01 1.28 9.42
N ILE A 95 3.70 1.59 9.33
CA ILE A 95 3.11 2.35 8.24
C ILE A 95 3.84 3.66 7.95
N ASN A 96 4.24 4.40 8.98
CA ASN A 96 4.92 5.69 8.81
C ASN A 96 6.32 5.51 8.19
N ASP A 97 7.09 4.54 8.68
CA ASP A 97 8.45 4.32 8.23
C ASP A 97 8.50 3.71 6.83
N ILE A 98 7.59 2.76 6.55
CA ILE A 98 7.45 2.17 5.22
C ILE A 98 6.91 3.21 4.23
N THR A 99 5.93 4.02 4.59
CA THR A 99 5.42 5.11 3.72
C THR A 99 6.53 6.10 3.37
N ARG A 100 7.31 6.54 4.37
CA ARG A 100 8.45 7.44 4.12
C ARG A 100 9.53 6.78 3.27
N ALA A 101 9.80 5.49 3.48
CA ALA A 101 10.73 4.72 2.67
C ALA A 101 10.26 4.63 1.21
N VAL A 102 8.98 4.34 0.97
CA VAL A 102 8.36 4.35 -0.36
C VAL A 102 8.56 5.71 -1.04
N CYS A 103 8.24 6.81 -0.37
CA CYS A 103 8.44 8.15 -0.93
C CYS A 103 9.91 8.41 -1.30
N ARG A 104 10.86 8.02 -0.44
CA ARG A 104 12.30 8.18 -0.73
C ARG A 104 12.76 7.34 -1.92
N VAL A 105 12.28 6.09 -2.03
CA VAL A 105 12.60 5.19 -3.14
C VAL A 105 12.03 5.72 -4.45
N VAL A 106 10.78 6.18 -4.46
CA VAL A 106 10.16 6.77 -5.65
C VAL A 106 10.90 8.06 -6.07
N ALA A 107 11.26 8.91 -5.12
CA ALA A 107 11.98 10.16 -5.39
C ALA A 107 13.49 9.97 -5.66
N GLY A 108 14.04 8.77 -5.49
CA GLY A 108 15.47 8.48 -5.70
C GLY A 108 16.40 9.15 -4.66
N ILE A 109 15.89 9.46 -3.47
CA ILE A 109 16.64 10.16 -2.40
C ILE A 109 16.96 9.24 -1.21
N GLU A 110 17.05 7.93 -1.44
CA GLU A 110 17.35 6.92 -0.40
C GLU A 110 18.66 7.22 0.35
N HIS A 111 19.64 7.85 -0.29
CA HIS A 111 20.91 8.26 0.30
C HIS A 111 20.77 9.26 1.45
N THR A 112 19.59 9.89 1.60
CA THR A 112 19.28 10.81 2.70
C THR A 112 18.70 10.11 3.93
N ALA A 113 18.47 8.80 3.88
CA ALA A 113 17.84 8.04 4.96
C ALA A 113 18.84 7.68 6.07
N PRO A 114 18.67 8.18 7.32
CA PRO A 114 19.54 7.83 8.43
C PRO A 114 19.08 6.55 9.15
N GLY A 115 20.02 5.79 9.73
CA GLY A 115 19.72 4.67 10.63
C GLY A 115 18.73 3.65 10.05
N ASP A 116 17.70 3.29 10.81
CA ASP A 116 16.68 2.31 10.43
C ASP A 116 15.89 2.70 9.17
N ALA A 117 15.81 3.99 8.84
CA ALA A 117 15.17 4.43 7.61
C ALA A 117 15.87 3.86 6.35
N ALA A 118 17.19 3.67 6.41
CA ALA A 118 17.94 3.04 5.32
C ALA A 118 17.56 1.55 5.16
N TYR A 119 17.31 0.86 6.27
CA TYR A 119 16.81 -0.53 6.26
C TYR A 119 15.45 -0.62 5.56
N PHE A 120 14.48 0.23 5.92
CA PHE A 120 13.17 0.24 5.27
C PHE A 120 13.26 0.59 3.78
N CYS A 121 14.09 1.57 3.40
CA CYS A 121 14.32 1.90 1.99
C CYS A 121 14.86 0.71 1.19
N ALA A 122 15.83 -0.02 1.75
CA ALA A 122 16.39 -1.21 1.12
C ALA A 122 15.34 -2.32 0.96
N LYS A 123 14.54 -2.57 2.00
CA LYS A 123 13.46 -3.57 1.95
C LYS A 123 12.41 -3.25 0.91
N VAL A 124 11.90 -2.01 0.89
CA VAL A 124 10.92 -1.53 -0.09
C VAL A 124 11.46 -1.67 -1.51
N ARG A 125 12.67 -1.15 -1.78
CA ARG A 125 13.28 -1.22 -3.12
C ARG A 125 13.48 -2.65 -3.60
N ASN A 126 13.90 -3.55 -2.71
CA ASN A 126 14.18 -4.94 -3.08
C ASN A 126 12.93 -5.78 -3.31
N GLY A 127 11.75 -5.35 -2.83
CA GLY A 127 10.49 -6.04 -3.08
C GLY A 127 10.06 -6.01 -4.55
N HIS A 128 10.18 -4.84 -5.19
CA HIS A 128 9.77 -4.61 -6.58
C HIS A 128 10.77 -3.69 -7.32
N PRO A 129 12.02 -4.12 -7.53
CA PRO A 129 13.11 -3.24 -7.96
C PRO A 129 12.91 -2.67 -9.37
N LYS A 130 12.26 -3.43 -10.27
CA LYS A 130 12.00 -2.97 -11.64
C LYS A 130 10.89 -1.94 -11.66
N GLU A 131 9.83 -2.20 -10.92
CA GLU A 131 8.64 -1.37 -10.86
C GLU A 131 8.93 -0.03 -10.18
N PHE A 132 9.75 -0.03 -9.11
CA PHE A 132 10.22 1.21 -8.50
C PHE A 132 11.16 2.00 -9.42
N ALA A 133 11.98 1.33 -10.25
CA ALA A 133 12.78 2.01 -11.26
C ALA A 133 11.88 2.68 -12.32
N GLU A 134 10.85 1.99 -12.79
CA GLU A 134 9.85 2.52 -13.74
C GLU A 134 9.08 3.72 -13.14
N LEU A 135 8.60 3.59 -11.89
CA LEU A 135 7.93 4.69 -11.18
C LEU A 135 8.83 5.92 -11.03
N ARG A 136 10.11 5.72 -10.69
CA ARG A 136 11.08 6.80 -10.55
C ARG A 136 11.30 7.53 -11.87
N GLU A 137 11.45 6.80 -12.97
CA GLU A 137 11.62 7.41 -14.29
C GLU A 137 10.37 8.22 -14.67
N ALA A 138 9.16 7.73 -14.36
CA ALA A 138 7.92 8.47 -14.59
C ALA A 138 7.78 9.72 -13.70
N PHE A 139 8.41 9.74 -12.52
CA PHE A 139 8.32 10.84 -11.56
C PHE A 139 9.40 11.92 -11.75
N LYS A 140 10.40 11.70 -12.63
CA LYS A 140 11.36 12.75 -12.96
C LYS A 140 10.58 13.97 -13.48
N PRO A 141 10.72 15.16 -12.86
CA PRO A 141 10.10 16.35 -13.40
C PRO A 141 10.61 16.52 -14.83
N ILE A 142 9.68 16.75 -15.77
CA ILE A 142 10.03 17.12 -17.14
C ILE A 142 10.88 18.38 -17.00
N GLY A 143 12.18 18.23 -17.30
CA GLY A 143 13.15 19.32 -17.22
C GLY A 143 12.84 20.42 -18.21
#